data_AF-A0A820E5F3-F1
#
_entry.id   AF-A0A820E5F3-F1
#
_cell.length_a   1.000
_cell.length_b   1.000
_cell.length_c   1.000
_cell.angle_alpha   90.00
_cell.angle_beta   90.00
_cell.angle_gamma   90.00
#
_symmetry.space_group_name_H-M   'P 1'
#
loop_
_entity.id
_entity.type
_entity.pdbx_description
1 polymer ?
#
loop_
_entity_poly.entity_id
_entity_poly.type
_entity_poly.pdbx_seq_one_letter_code
_entity_poly.pdbx_strand_id
1 'polypeptide(L)'
;MGEPTTGMDARAKTFLWNCILTLTRKDHKSIVITSHSMEESFLLGLVIMVNGEFKCLGSVQHLKTKFGHGYSIFVRSNMNSNSKNIINYIKERIPNVDVTEEHYKMIHFRVSTNIRLYKIFSILEKAREKLGNIIEDYTVTQITLDDVFVNFAKIQEENQILEHINIYNNNNSLKKNFLYELFFRKNKNII
;
A
#
# COMPACT_ATOMS: atom_id res chain seq x y z
N MET A 1 -8.25 -20.50 -14.98
CA MET A 1 -7.65 -20.10 -16.27
C MET A 1 -6.17 -19.89 -16.05
N GLY A 2 -5.32 -20.42 -16.94
CA GLY A 2 -3.86 -20.22 -16.88
C GLY A 2 -3.47 -18.90 -17.53
N GLU A 3 -2.55 -18.18 -16.90
CA GLU A 3 -1.89 -16.97 -17.42
C GLU A 3 -1.15 -17.29 -18.75
N PRO A 4 -1.32 -16.48 -19.81
CA PRO A 4 -0.74 -16.75 -21.14
C PRO A 4 0.80 -16.72 -21.17
N THR A 5 1.44 -16.10 -20.18
CA THR A 5 2.89 -15.87 -20.10
C THR A 5 3.60 -16.83 -19.15
N THR A 6 2.86 -17.68 -18.42
CA THR A 6 3.46 -18.68 -17.51
C THR A 6 4.22 -19.73 -18.32
N GLY A 7 5.54 -19.77 -18.15
CA GLY A 7 6.43 -20.70 -18.84
C GLY A 7 7.13 -20.16 -20.10
N MET A 8 6.88 -18.89 -20.47
CA MET A 8 7.64 -18.23 -21.54
C MET A 8 9.00 -17.72 -21.04
N ASP A 9 10.05 -17.90 -21.85
CA ASP A 9 11.34 -17.26 -21.61
C ASP A 9 11.25 -15.73 -21.82
N ALA A 10 12.21 -14.98 -21.25
CA ALA A 10 12.19 -13.52 -21.25
C ALA A 10 12.13 -12.90 -22.67
N ARG A 11 12.71 -13.56 -23.67
CA ARG A 11 12.72 -13.06 -25.06
C ARG A 11 11.36 -13.28 -25.71
N ALA A 12 10.74 -14.44 -25.51
CA ALA A 12 9.39 -14.71 -25.99
C ALA A 12 8.35 -13.76 -25.36
N LYS A 13 8.47 -13.46 -24.06
CA LYS A 13 7.62 -12.45 -23.40
C LYS A 13 7.77 -11.06 -24.03
N THR A 14 9.01 -10.63 -24.26
CA THR A 14 9.29 -9.33 -24.88
C THR A 14 8.69 -9.24 -26.29
N PHE A 15 8.80 -10.32 -27.06
CA PHE A 15 8.20 -10.39 -28.40
C PHE A 15 6.67 -10.28 -28.35
N LEU A 16 6.01 -11.00 -27.45
CA LEU A 16 4.56 -10.91 -27.26
C LEU A 16 4.12 -9.48 -26.95
N TRP A 17 4.80 -8.80 -26.01
CA TRP A 17 4.47 -7.41 -25.68
C TRP A 17 4.67 -6.45 -26.85
N ASN A 18 5.73 -6.64 -27.66
CA ASN A 18 5.94 -5.85 -28.86
C ASN A 18 4.82 -6.05 -29.90
N CYS A 19 4.32 -7.27 -30.06
CA CYS A 19 3.18 -7.56 -30.91
C CYS A 19 1.91 -6.86 -30.40
N ILE A 20 1.61 -6.97 -29.10
CA ILE A 20 0.45 -6.31 -28.49
C ILE A 20 0.54 -4.78 -28.66
N LEU A 21 1.69 -4.18 -28.36
CA LEU A 21 1.91 -2.75 -28.55
C LEU A 21 1.76 -2.31 -30.01
N THR A 22 2.17 -3.16 -30.96
CA THR A 22 2.01 -2.90 -32.39
C THR A 22 0.54 -2.92 -32.80
N LEU A 23 -0.23 -3.93 -32.37
CA LEU A 23 -1.66 -4.02 -32.63
C LEU A 23 -2.43 -2.81 -32.05
N THR A 24 -2.08 -2.38 -30.84
CA THR A 24 -2.73 -1.24 -30.20
C THR A 24 -2.38 0.09 -30.88
N ARG A 25 -1.10 0.31 -31.23
CA ARG A 25 -0.63 1.60 -31.75
C ARG A 25 -0.81 1.77 -33.27
N LYS A 26 -0.63 0.71 -34.06
CA LYS A 26 -0.68 0.77 -35.52
C LYS A 26 -2.06 0.38 -36.08
N ASP A 27 -2.68 -0.65 -35.50
CA ASP A 27 -3.95 -1.17 -36.01
C ASP A 27 -5.17 -0.61 -35.23
N HIS A 28 -4.95 0.29 -34.28
CA HIS A 28 -5.98 0.93 -33.45
C HIS A 28 -6.91 -0.06 -32.73
N LYS A 29 -6.39 -1.23 -32.33
CA LYS A 29 -7.16 -2.25 -31.61
C LYS A 29 -7.16 -1.99 -30.11
N SER A 30 -8.29 -2.27 -29.45
CA SER A 30 -8.38 -2.30 -27.99
C SER A 30 -8.22 -3.74 -27.49
N ILE A 31 -7.39 -3.93 -26.47
CA ILE A 31 -7.05 -5.24 -25.90
C ILE A 31 -7.19 -5.15 -24.39
N VAL A 32 -7.97 -6.05 -23.81
CA VAL A 32 -8.11 -6.22 -22.35
C VAL A 32 -7.36 -7.48 -21.95
N ILE A 33 -6.43 -7.35 -21.00
CA ILE A 33 -5.62 -8.45 -20.48
C ILE A 33 -5.85 -8.54 -18.98
N THR A 34 -6.15 -9.74 -18.51
CA THR A 34 -6.15 -10.08 -17.09
C THR A 34 -4.87 -10.87 -16.80
N SER A 35 -4.02 -10.35 -15.92
CA SER A 35 -2.77 -11.00 -15.51
C SER A 35 -2.65 -10.94 -13.98
N HIS A 36 -2.07 -11.99 -13.39
CA HIS A 36 -1.68 -12.00 -11.97
C HIS A 36 -0.31 -11.36 -11.74
N SER A 37 0.42 -11.02 -12.81
CA SER A 37 1.73 -10.37 -12.79
C SER A 37 1.60 -8.86 -12.91
N MET A 38 1.89 -8.15 -11.81
CA MET A 38 1.93 -6.68 -11.82
C MET A 38 3.01 -6.14 -12.76
N GLU A 39 4.11 -6.86 -12.94
CA GLU A 39 5.23 -6.45 -13.79
C GLU A 39 4.85 -6.43 -15.28
N GLU A 40 4.03 -7.39 -15.70
CA GLU A 40 3.49 -7.47 -17.07
C GLU A 40 2.48 -6.36 -17.36
N SER A 41 1.68 -6.04 -16.35
CA SER A 41 0.68 -4.99 -16.40
C SER A 41 1.27 -3.56 -16.34
N PHE A 42 2.57 -3.39 -16.06
CA PHE A 42 3.21 -2.08 -16.02
C PHE A 42 3.29 -1.41 -17.40
N LEU A 43 3.39 -2.20 -18.46
CA LEU A 43 3.63 -1.75 -19.84
C LEU A 43 2.38 -1.20 -20.53
N LEU A 44 1.20 -1.57 -20.05
CA LEU A 44 -0.10 -1.16 -20.59
C LEU A 44 -0.89 -0.51 -19.46
N GLY A 45 -1.56 0.61 -19.70
CA GLY A 45 -2.32 1.31 -18.66
C GLY A 45 -3.18 0.34 -17.83
N LEU A 46 -3.17 0.54 -16.51
CA LEU A 46 -3.81 -0.33 -15.53
C LEU A 46 -5.23 0.12 -15.23
N VAL A 47 -6.07 -0.85 -14.93
CA VAL A 47 -7.39 -0.63 -14.34
C VAL A 47 -7.48 -1.38 -13.02
N ILE A 48 -7.87 -0.70 -11.94
CA ILE A 48 -8.18 -1.34 -10.66
C ILE A 48 -9.70 -1.35 -10.49
N MET A 49 -10.22 -2.55 -10.25
CA MET A 49 -11.63 -2.81 -9.97
C MET A 49 -11.79 -3.21 -8.51
N VAL A 50 -12.81 -2.67 -7.85
CA VAL A 50 -13.18 -3.03 -6.47
C VAL A 50 -14.68 -3.23 -6.42
N ASN A 51 -15.14 -4.39 -5.96
CA ASN A 51 -16.56 -4.77 -5.88
C ASN A 51 -17.31 -4.58 -7.21
N GLY A 52 -16.72 -5.00 -8.32
CA GLY A 52 -17.35 -4.91 -9.65
C GLY A 52 -17.34 -3.51 -10.28
N GLU A 53 -16.83 -2.49 -9.58
CA GLU A 53 -16.73 -1.13 -10.11
C GLU A 53 -15.29 -0.74 -10.44
N PHE A 54 -15.11 -0.05 -11.56
CA PHE A 54 -13.82 0.55 -11.92
C PHE A 54 -13.51 1.73 -10.99
N LYS A 55 -12.47 1.59 -10.17
CA LYS A 55 -12.04 2.65 -9.24
C LYS A 55 -10.97 3.55 -9.84
N CYS A 56 -10.08 3.00 -10.67
CA CYS A 56 -9.10 3.82 -11.38
C CYS A 56 -8.61 3.20 -12.67
N LEU A 57 -8.23 4.06 -13.61
CA LEU A 57 -7.58 3.76 -14.90
C LEU A 57 -6.38 4.69 -15.07
N GLY A 58 -5.22 4.17 -15.46
CA GLY A 58 -4.06 4.99 -15.80
C GLY A 58 -2.74 4.23 -15.81
N SER A 59 -1.65 4.90 -16.19
CA SER A 59 -0.31 4.31 -16.06
C SER A 59 0.05 4.06 -14.59
N VAL A 60 1.03 3.20 -14.34
CA VAL A 60 1.53 2.94 -12.98
C VAL A 60 1.94 4.22 -12.27
N GLN A 61 2.63 5.12 -12.98
CA GLN A 61 3.03 6.40 -12.41
C GLN A 61 1.83 7.28 -12.04
N HIS A 62 0.80 7.29 -12.87
CA HIS A 62 -0.44 8.01 -12.57
C HIS A 62 -1.11 7.45 -11.31
N LEU A 63 -1.21 6.12 -11.20
CA LEU A 63 -1.81 5.47 -10.03
C LEU A 63 -1.01 5.70 -8.75
N LYS A 64 0.33 5.60 -8.80
CA LYS A 64 1.20 5.93 -7.66
C LYS A 64 1.05 7.39 -7.25
N THR A 65 0.93 8.32 -8.20
CA THR A 65 0.76 9.74 -7.88
C THR A 65 -0.62 10.04 -7.30
N LYS A 66 -1.68 9.41 -7.83
CA LYS A 66 -3.07 9.67 -7.44
C LYS A 66 -3.51 8.92 -6.18
N PHE A 67 -2.95 7.73 -5.93
CA PHE A 67 -3.37 6.85 -4.83
C PHE A 67 -2.24 6.46 -3.89
N GLY A 68 -0.97 6.54 -4.32
CA GLY A 68 0.22 6.31 -3.49
C GLY A 68 0.63 7.56 -2.71
N HIS A 69 -0.32 8.18 -2.01
CA HIS A 69 -0.07 9.35 -1.19
C HIS A 69 0.71 9.00 0.08
N GLY A 70 1.89 9.58 0.22
CA GLY A 70 2.72 9.48 1.41
C GLY A 70 4.04 8.73 1.20
N TYR A 71 4.58 8.16 2.26
CA TYR A 71 5.93 7.58 2.27
C TYR A 71 6.03 6.33 3.13
N SER A 72 6.91 5.42 2.74
CA SER A 72 7.39 4.33 3.59
C SER A 72 8.72 4.75 4.21
N ILE A 73 8.80 4.69 5.54
CA ILE A 73 9.99 5.02 6.30
C ILE A 73 10.48 3.75 6.97
N PHE A 74 11.72 3.37 6.70
CA PHE A 74 12.41 2.28 7.36
C PHE A 74 13.46 2.86 8.29
N VAL A 75 13.46 2.46 9.55
CA VAL A 75 14.44 2.89 10.55
C VAL A 75 15.16 1.66 11.10
N ARG A 76 16.49 1.65 11.04
CA ARG A 76 17.31 0.62 11.69
C ARG A 76 17.82 1.13 13.03
N SER A 77 17.55 0.37 14.08
CA SER A 77 18.02 0.61 15.44
C SER A 77 19.25 -0.24 15.74
N ASN A 78 20.26 0.34 16.40
CA ASN A 78 21.43 -0.41 16.85
C ASN A 78 21.13 -1.32 18.07
N MET A 79 20.07 -1.03 18.84
CA MET A 79 19.65 -1.73 20.05
C MET A 79 18.28 -2.40 19.88
N ASN A 80 18.14 -3.63 20.38
CA ASN A 80 16.89 -4.41 20.29
C ASN A 80 15.77 -3.92 21.22
N SER A 81 16.07 -3.12 22.25
CA SER A 81 15.11 -2.76 23.31
C SER A 81 14.46 -1.38 23.18
N ASN A 82 14.91 -0.55 22.23
CA ASN A 82 14.57 0.88 22.19
C ASN A 82 13.62 1.28 21.06
N SER A 83 12.97 0.32 20.40
CA SER A 83 12.01 0.56 19.31
C SER A 83 10.87 1.49 19.75
N LYS A 84 10.35 1.31 20.97
CA LYS A 84 9.26 2.13 21.54
C LYS A 84 9.57 3.62 21.57
N ASN A 85 10.80 4.01 21.92
CA ASN A 85 11.19 5.43 21.98
C ASN A 85 11.20 6.06 20.58
N ILE A 86 11.71 5.32 19.59
CA ILE A 86 11.72 5.75 18.19
C ILE A 86 10.28 5.88 17.67
N ILE A 87 9.46 4.86 17.91
CA ILE A 87 8.04 4.83 17.50
C ILE A 87 7.28 6.02 18.09
N ASN A 88 7.39 6.25 19.40
CA ASN A 88 6.71 7.36 20.06
C ASN A 88 7.20 8.70 19.52
N TYR A 89 8.51 8.89 19.38
CA TYR A 89 9.08 10.14 18.87
C TYR A 89 8.55 10.49 17.47
N ILE A 90 8.46 9.50 16.59
CA ILE A 90 7.96 9.64 15.21
C ILE A 90 6.45 9.87 15.20
N LYS A 91 5.67 9.07 15.94
CA LYS A 91 4.20 9.19 16.03
C LYS A 91 3.73 10.56 16.54
N GLU A 92 4.45 11.16 17.47
CA GLU A 92 4.14 12.50 17.99
C GLU A 92 4.37 13.63 16.95
N ARG A 93 5.22 13.40 15.94
CA ARG A 93 5.72 14.46 15.05
C ARG A 93 5.27 14.31 13.61
N ILE A 94 4.92 13.10 13.19
CA ILE A 94 4.38 12.81 11.86
C ILE A 94 2.89 12.45 12.01
N PRO A 95 1.96 13.26 11.51
CA PRO A 95 0.53 12.95 11.52
C PRO A 95 0.22 11.77 10.59
N ASN A 96 -0.76 10.96 10.99
CA ASN A 96 -1.23 9.77 10.27
C ASN A 96 -0.06 8.85 9.84
N VAL A 97 0.78 8.53 10.82
CA VAL A 97 1.86 7.55 10.67
C VAL A 97 1.47 6.26 11.40
N ASP A 98 1.44 5.17 10.65
CA ASP A 98 1.18 3.84 11.17
C ASP A 98 2.48 3.05 11.23
N VAL A 99 2.64 2.24 12.28
CA VAL A 99 3.72 1.25 12.32
C VAL A 99 3.17 0.00 11.66
N THR A 100 3.72 -0.35 10.52
CA THR A 100 3.28 -1.51 9.74
C THR A 100 3.99 -2.77 10.18
N GLU A 101 5.29 -2.68 10.48
CA GLU A 101 6.10 -3.83 10.88
C GLU A 101 7.17 -3.41 11.89
N GLU A 102 7.41 -4.27 12.88
CA GLU A 102 8.52 -4.17 13.83
C GLU A 102 9.22 -5.53 13.87
N HIS A 103 10.39 -5.63 13.24
CA HIS A 103 11.16 -6.86 13.17
C HIS A 103 12.59 -6.64 13.64
N TYR A 104 12.94 -7.22 14.78
CA TYR A 104 14.27 -7.13 15.41
C TYR A 104 14.76 -5.68 15.58
N LYS A 105 15.49 -5.18 14.60
CA LYS A 105 16.14 -3.87 14.57
C LYS A 105 15.51 -2.92 13.56
N MET A 106 14.54 -3.38 12.78
CA MET A 106 13.94 -2.62 11.70
C MET A 106 12.50 -2.25 12.06
N ILE A 107 12.19 -0.96 11.95
CA ILE A 107 10.84 -0.43 12.18
C ILE A 107 10.37 0.18 10.87
N HIS A 108 9.23 -0.30 10.39
CA HIS A 108 8.60 0.19 9.18
C HIS A 108 7.41 1.08 9.57
N PHE A 109 7.44 2.31 9.09
CA PHE A 109 6.34 3.26 9.21
C PHE A 109 5.74 3.55 7.84
N ARG A 110 4.42 3.63 7.79
CA ARG A 110 3.67 4.14 6.65
C ARG A 110 3.09 5.50 7.01
N VAL A 111 3.44 6.51 6.22
CA VAL A 111 2.91 7.87 6.36
C VAL A 111 1.83 8.04 5.30
N SER A 112 0.59 8.33 5.70
CA SER A 112 -0.54 8.53 4.79
C SER A 112 -0.91 10.01 4.60
N THR A 113 0.07 10.91 4.71
CA THR A 113 -0.12 12.37 4.59
C THR A 113 0.78 13.00 3.55
N ASN A 114 0.32 14.13 2.99
CA ASN A 114 1.12 15.02 2.14
C ASN A 114 2.12 15.87 2.95
N ILE A 115 2.87 15.23 3.85
CA ILE A 115 4.02 15.88 4.46
C ILE A 115 5.10 16.08 3.40
N ARG A 116 5.73 17.26 3.41
CA ARG A 116 6.86 17.54 2.52
C ARG A 116 8.05 16.67 2.93
N LEU A 117 8.67 15.99 1.97
CA LEU A 117 9.75 15.03 2.18
C LEU A 117 10.88 15.55 3.10
N TYR A 118 11.32 16.81 2.90
CA TYR A 118 12.38 17.41 3.73
C TYR A 118 12.02 17.44 5.23
N LYS A 119 10.72 17.54 5.57
CA LYS A 119 10.25 17.55 6.95
C LYS A 119 10.39 16.16 7.59
N ILE A 120 10.21 15.09 6.82
CA ILE A 120 10.46 13.71 7.28
C ILE A 120 11.93 13.55 7.64
N PHE A 121 12.83 13.88 6.69
CA PHE A 121 14.27 13.85 6.93
C PHE A 121 14.67 14.68 8.15
N SER A 122 14.13 15.89 8.29
CA SER A 122 14.39 16.76 9.45
C SER A 122 13.94 16.16 10.78
N ILE A 123 12.83 15.40 10.80
CA ILE A 123 12.33 14.74 12.01
C ILE A 123 13.23 13.55 12.36
N LEU A 124 13.63 12.75 11.37
CA LEU A 124 14.48 11.57 11.55
C LEU A 124 15.89 11.94 12.04
N GLU A 125 16.50 12.99 11.46
CA GLU A 125 17.79 13.50 11.92
C GLU A 125 17.74 13.98 13.38
N LYS A 126 16.71 14.77 13.74
CA LYS A 126 16.51 15.19 15.13
C LYS A 126 16.25 14.01 16.08
N ALA A 127 15.58 12.96 15.60
CA ALA A 127 15.38 11.74 16.37
C ALA A 127 16.71 11.06 16.66
N ARG A 128 17.58 10.95 15.65
CA ARG A 128 18.93 10.36 15.79
C ARG A 128 19.75 11.10 16.83
N GLU A 129 19.78 12.43 16.78
CA GLU A 129 20.50 13.27 17.76
C GLU A 129 19.94 13.13 19.18
N LYS A 130 18.62 13.27 19.35
CA LYS A 130 17.99 13.29 20.68
C LYS A 130 17.94 11.93 21.36
N LEU A 131 17.86 10.86 20.58
CA LEU A 131 17.83 9.50 21.09
C LEU A 131 19.25 8.90 21.20
N GLY A 132 20.30 9.73 21.25
CA GLY A 132 21.67 9.26 21.52
C GLY A 132 22.22 8.31 20.44
N ASN A 133 21.94 8.58 19.16
CA ASN A 133 22.38 7.78 18.02
C ASN A 133 21.96 6.30 18.07
N ILE A 134 20.80 6.00 18.67
CA ILE A 134 20.21 4.65 18.59
C ILE A 134 19.80 4.30 17.15
N ILE A 135 19.40 5.30 16.37
CA ILE A 135 19.11 5.13 14.95
C ILE A 135 20.44 5.00 14.20
N GLU A 136 20.70 3.81 13.65
CA GLU A 136 21.88 3.49 12.86
C GLU A 136 21.75 4.07 11.45
N ASP A 137 20.63 3.79 10.79
CA ASP A 137 20.26 4.41 9.52
C ASP A 137 18.74 4.50 9.35
N TYR A 138 18.33 5.18 8.30
CA TYR A 138 16.95 5.20 7.87
C TYR A 138 16.86 5.35 6.35
N THR A 139 15.75 4.88 5.78
CA THR A 139 15.42 5.02 4.37
C THR A 139 14.01 5.56 4.25
N VAL A 140 13.79 6.50 3.33
CA VAL A 140 12.46 7.01 3.00
C VAL A 140 12.20 6.72 1.52
N THR A 141 11.16 5.95 1.23
CA THR A 141 10.74 5.64 -0.14
C THR A 141 9.32 6.12 -0.40
N GLN A 142 9.01 6.36 -1.68
CA GLN A 142 7.62 6.55 -2.08
C GLN A 142 6.89 5.21 -2.02
N ILE A 143 5.61 5.29 -1.69
CA ILE A 143 4.69 4.15 -1.67
C ILE A 143 4.69 3.43 -3.03
N THR A 144 4.72 2.11 -3.01
CA THR A 144 4.79 1.28 -4.22
C THR A 144 3.42 1.11 -4.86
N LEU A 145 3.38 0.50 -6.04
CA LEU A 145 2.10 0.15 -6.67
C LEU A 145 1.43 -0.98 -5.87
N ASP A 146 2.21 -1.92 -5.35
CA ASP A 146 1.74 -3.02 -4.51
C ASP A 146 1.02 -2.50 -3.27
N ASP A 147 1.57 -1.47 -2.61
CA ASP A 147 0.92 -0.81 -1.48
C ASP A 147 -0.43 -0.16 -1.88
N VAL A 148 -0.51 0.43 -3.07
CA VAL A 148 -1.75 0.99 -3.62
C VAL A 148 -2.78 -0.13 -3.83
N PHE A 149 -2.37 -1.26 -4.38
CA PHE A 149 -3.24 -2.44 -4.56
C PHE A 149 -3.71 -3.02 -3.22
N VAL A 150 -2.81 -3.18 -2.24
CA VAL A 150 -3.17 -3.63 -0.88
C VAL A 150 -4.21 -2.69 -0.27
N ASN A 151 -4.08 -1.39 -0.47
CA ASN A 151 -5.08 -0.43 0.02
C ASN A 151 -6.45 -0.64 -0.66
N PHE A 152 -6.49 -0.87 -1.97
CA PHE A 152 -7.74 -1.19 -2.68
C PHE A 152 -8.34 -2.53 -2.24
N ALA A 153 -7.51 -3.54 -1.95
CA ALA A 153 -7.97 -4.83 -1.41
C ALA A 153 -8.59 -4.67 -0.02
N LYS A 154 -8.00 -3.85 0.86
CA LYS A 154 -8.60 -3.52 2.16
C LYS A 154 -9.96 -2.84 2.02
N ILE A 155 -10.09 -1.88 1.09
CA ILE A 155 -11.38 -1.23 0.79
C ILE A 155 -12.41 -2.25 0.30
N GLN A 156 -11.98 -3.27 -0.46
CA GLN A 156 -12.85 -4.35 -0.91
C GLN A 156 -13.44 -5.13 0.28
N GLU A 157 -12.57 -5.56 1.20
CA GLU A 157 -12.96 -6.29 2.41
C GLU A 157 -13.86 -5.46 3.33
N GLU A 158 -13.51 -4.19 3.58
CA GLU A 158 -14.29 -3.27 4.41
C GLU A 158 -15.71 -3.08 3.87
N ASN A 159 -15.86 -2.90 2.55
CA ASN A 159 -17.18 -2.74 1.93
C ASN A 159 -18.02 -4.02 1.98
N GLN A 160 -17.41 -5.19 1.77
CA GLN A 160 -18.11 -6.46 1.93
C GLN A 160 -18.61 -6.64 3.37
N ILE A 161 -17.78 -6.28 4.36
CA ILE A 161 -18.17 -6.29 5.77
C ILE A 161 -19.32 -5.31 6.03
N LEU A 162 -19.27 -4.09 5.48
CA LEU A 162 -20.34 -3.10 5.61
C LEU A 162 -21.65 -3.57 4.96
N GLU A 163 -21.60 -4.24 3.82
CA GLU A 163 -22.76 -4.87 3.19
C GLU A 163 -23.35 -5.97 4.10
N HIS A 164 -22.50 -6.85 4.66
CA HIS A 164 -22.92 -7.87 5.62
C HIS A 164 -23.51 -7.28 6.92
N ILE A 165 -22.90 -6.21 7.44
CA ILE A 165 -23.39 -5.48 8.61
C ILE A 165 -24.73 -4.80 8.30
N ASN A 166 -24.90 -4.19 7.12
CA ASN A 166 -26.16 -3.57 6.72
C ASN A 166 -27.29 -4.60 6.56
N ILE A 167 -26.98 -5.78 6.00
CA ILE A 167 -27.91 -6.92 5.95
C ILE A 167 -28.32 -7.37 7.37
N TYR A 168 -27.37 -7.41 8.32
CA TYR A 168 -27.66 -7.73 9.72
C TYR A 168 -28.43 -6.60 10.44
N ASN A 169 -28.11 -5.34 10.15
CA ASN A 169 -28.67 -4.14 10.78
C ASN A 169 -30.13 -3.89 10.43
N ASN A 170 -30.58 -4.31 9.23
CA ASN A 170 -32.01 -4.30 8.88
C ASN A 170 -32.86 -5.16 9.83
N ASN A 171 -32.24 -5.98 10.69
CA ASN A 171 -32.94 -6.87 11.61
C ASN A 171 -32.84 -6.52 13.10
N ASN A 172 -32.03 -5.54 13.57
CA ASN A 172 -31.98 -5.16 15.00
C ASN A 172 -31.20 -3.84 15.29
N SER A 173 -31.88 -2.80 15.79
CA SER A 173 -31.32 -1.44 15.94
C SER A 173 -30.43 -1.18 17.18
N LEU A 174 -30.38 -2.10 18.16
CA LEU A 174 -29.74 -1.85 19.46
C LEU A 174 -28.26 -2.26 19.59
N LYS A 175 -27.67 -2.91 18.56
CA LYS A 175 -26.26 -3.37 18.61
C LYS A 175 -25.25 -2.44 17.90
N LYS A 176 -25.69 -1.29 17.41
CA LYS A 176 -24.91 -0.33 16.60
C LYS A 176 -23.58 0.08 17.25
N ASN A 177 -23.56 0.31 18.56
CA ASN A 177 -22.34 0.73 19.27
C ASN A 177 -21.42 -0.43 19.68
N PHE A 178 -21.97 -1.65 19.87
CA PHE A 178 -21.21 -2.76 20.44
C PHE A 178 -20.30 -3.45 19.40
N LEU A 179 -20.78 -3.62 18.15
CA LEU A 179 -19.97 -4.21 17.08
C LEU A 179 -18.90 -3.26 16.54
N TYR A 180 -19.19 -1.97 16.48
CA TYR A 180 -18.20 -0.94 16.11
C TYR A 180 -17.06 -0.87 17.13
N GLU A 181 -17.38 -0.91 18.44
CA GLU A 181 -16.39 -0.97 19.54
C GLU A 181 -15.55 -2.27 19.50
N LEU A 182 -16.17 -3.43 19.27
CA LEU A 182 -15.45 -4.72 19.23
C LEU A 182 -14.45 -4.82 18.07
N PHE A 183 -14.75 -4.20 16.94
CA PHE A 183 -13.88 -4.24 15.76
C PHE A 183 -12.63 -3.36 15.93
N PHE A 184 -12.80 -2.11 16.40
CA PHE A 184 -11.65 -1.25 16.74
C PHE A 184 -10.80 -1.83 17.88
N ARG A 185 -11.40 -2.60 18.78
CA ARG A 185 -10.68 -3.29 19.86
C ARG A 185 -9.91 -4.53 19.39
N LYS A 186 -10.37 -5.22 18.33
CA LYS A 186 -9.64 -6.36 17.73
C LYS A 186 -8.45 -5.94 16.85
N ASN A 187 -8.52 -4.80 16.17
CA ASN A 187 -7.40 -4.27 15.36
C ASN A 187 -6.24 -3.71 16.20
N LYS A 188 -6.32 -3.69 17.54
CA LYS A 188 -5.18 -3.42 18.43
C LYS A 188 -4.38 -4.67 18.83
N ASN A 189 -4.86 -5.88 18.52
CA ASN A 189 -4.29 -7.15 19.00
C ASN A 189 -3.93 -8.15 17.89
N ILE A 190 -3.68 -7.68 16.65
CA ILE A 190 -3.08 -8.52 15.60
C ILE A 190 -1.91 -7.77 14.98
N ILE A 191 -0.86 -7.58 15.78
CA ILE A 191 0.55 -7.78 15.41
C ILE A 191 1.21 -8.40 16.63
#